data_AF-A0A3D3HDV8-F1
#
_entry.id   AF-A0A3D3HDV8-F1
#
_cell.length_a   1.000
_cell.length_b   1.000
_cell.length_c   1.000
_cell.angle_alpha   90.00
_cell.angle_beta   90.00
_cell.angle_gamma   90.00
#
_symmetry.space_group_name_H-M   'P 1'
#
loop_
_entity.id
_entity.type
_entity.pdbx_description
1 polymer ?
#
loop_
_entity_poly.entity_id
_entity_poly.type
_entity_poly.pdbx_seq_one_letter_code
_entity_poly.pdbx_strand_id
1 'polypeptide(L)'
;LRFNLRSQIYAKSLPMAMTIGAIKRLEMIKTHPELREKLWENANALQKGFREAGFDLGKTESPVTPVFFKSGLAQTTQLIKDL
;
A
#
# COMPACT_ATOMS: atom_id res chain seq x y z
N LEU A 1 -22.23 -17.74 -1.00
CA LEU A 1 -21.96 -16.30 -1.27
C LEU A 1 -22.53 -15.82 -2.61
N ARG A 2 -22.22 -16.47 -3.74
CA ARG A 2 -22.62 -16.04 -5.09
C ARG A 2 -24.09 -15.62 -5.28
N PHE A 3 -25.03 -16.32 -4.65
CA PHE A 3 -26.47 -16.06 -4.80
C PHE A 3 -27.12 -15.32 -3.62
N ASN A 4 -26.37 -15.05 -2.54
CA ASN A 4 -26.92 -14.47 -1.31
C ASN A 4 -26.28 -13.12 -0.93
N LEU A 5 -25.25 -12.67 -1.66
CA LEU A 5 -24.60 -11.37 -1.44
C LEU A 5 -25.36 -10.25 -2.13
N ARG A 6 -26.20 -9.53 -1.37
CA ARG A 6 -26.94 -8.36 -1.88
C ARG A 6 -26.03 -7.30 -2.52
N SER A 7 -24.87 -7.04 -1.93
CA SER A 7 -23.88 -6.07 -2.44
C SER A 7 -23.28 -6.46 -3.79
N GLN A 8 -23.38 -7.73 -4.21
CA GLN A 8 -22.93 -8.19 -5.53
C GLN A 8 -24.11 -8.31 -6.52
N ILE A 9 -25.29 -8.72 -6.04
CA ILE A 9 -26.51 -8.85 -6.87
C ILE A 9 -26.99 -7.50 -7.37
N TYR A 10 -26.95 -6.46 -6.53
CA TYR A 10 -27.43 -5.12 -6.85
C TYR A 10 -26.33 -4.17 -7.31
N ALA A 11 -25.10 -4.65 -7.53
CA ALA A 11 -24.00 -3.86 -8.07
C ALA A 11 -23.85 -4.08 -9.59
N LYS A 12 -23.36 -3.05 -10.30
CA LYS A 12 -22.99 -3.18 -11.71
C LYS A 12 -21.70 -3.98 -11.83
N SER A 13 -21.59 -4.81 -12.88
CA SER A 13 -20.35 -5.51 -13.20
C SER A 13 -19.22 -4.55 -13.57
N LEU A 14 -17.97 -5.00 -13.38
CA LEU A 14 -16.81 -4.24 -13.83
C LEU A 14 -16.81 -4.10 -15.37
N PRO A 15 -16.44 -2.92 -15.89
CA PRO A 15 -16.20 -2.73 -17.32
C PRO A 15 -15.19 -3.74 -17.87
N MET A 16 -15.40 -4.20 -19.12
CA MET A 16 -14.60 -5.24 -19.75
C MET A 16 -13.09 -4.93 -19.74
N ALA A 17 -12.71 -3.68 -20.04
CA ALA A 17 -11.32 -3.24 -20.01
C ALA A 17 -10.65 -3.40 -18.64
N MET A 18 -11.38 -3.12 -17.54
CA MET A 18 -10.85 -3.31 -16.19
C MET A 18 -10.68 -4.79 -15.85
N THR A 19 -11.64 -5.63 -16.27
CA THR A 19 -11.58 -7.08 -16.05
C THR A 19 -10.39 -7.72 -16.77
N ILE A 20 -10.19 -7.40 -18.06
CA ILE A 20 -9.05 -7.91 -18.83
C ILE A 20 -7.73 -7.42 -18.22
N GLY A 21 -7.65 -6.14 -17.87
CA GLY A 21 -6.47 -5.57 -17.23
C GLY A 21 -6.14 -6.25 -15.89
N ALA A 22 -7.15 -6.54 -15.06
CA ALA A 22 -6.97 -7.24 -13.80
C ALA A 22 -6.48 -8.69 -14.00
N ILE A 23 -7.02 -9.40 -14.99
CA ILE A 23 -6.56 -10.75 -15.35
C ILE A 23 -5.08 -10.73 -15.74
N LYS A 24 -4.67 -9.81 -16.64
CA LYS A 24 -3.28 -9.72 -17.05
C LYS A 24 -2.33 -9.34 -15.91
N ARG A 25 -2.74 -8.40 -15.04
CA ARG A 25 -1.97 -8.05 -13.84
C ARG A 25 -1.78 -9.25 -12.90
N LEU A 26 -2.83 -10.05 -12.71
CA LEU A 26 -2.72 -11.25 -11.88
C LEU A 26 -1.78 -12.28 -12.49
N GLU A 27 -1.80 -12.46 -13.80
CA GLU A 27 -0.85 -13.30 -14.53
C GLU A 27 0.59 -12.81 -14.30
N MET A 28 0.84 -11.50 -14.45
CA MET A 28 2.16 -10.90 -14.21
C MET A 28 2.62 -11.14 -12.77
N ILE A 29 1.78 -10.86 -11.76
CA ILE A 29 2.13 -11.09 -10.34
C ILE A 29 2.54 -12.54 -10.06
N LYS A 30 1.94 -13.52 -10.76
CA LYS A 30 2.26 -14.93 -10.61
C LYS A 30 3.53 -15.37 -11.35
N THR A 31 3.82 -14.74 -12.48
CA THR A 31 4.88 -15.19 -13.42
C THR A 31 6.17 -14.38 -13.31
N HIS A 32 6.11 -13.19 -12.70
CA HIS A 32 7.22 -12.24 -12.60
C HIS A 32 7.57 -11.97 -11.12
N PRO A 33 8.22 -12.93 -10.42
CA PRO A 33 8.58 -12.79 -9.00
C PRO A 33 9.53 -11.61 -8.73
N GLU A 34 10.33 -11.21 -9.72
CA GLU A 34 11.28 -10.10 -9.63
C GLU A 34 10.61 -8.77 -9.33
N LEU A 35 9.34 -8.58 -9.72
CA LEU A 35 8.58 -7.37 -9.39
C LEU A 35 8.35 -7.25 -7.88
N ARG A 36 8.10 -8.38 -7.21
CA ARG A 36 7.93 -8.43 -5.74
C ARG A 36 9.28 -8.29 -5.03
N GLU A 37 10.34 -8.89 -5.57
CA GLU A 37 11.69 -8.76 -5.02
C GLU A 37 12.16 -7.30 -5.06
N LYS A 38 11.99 -6.63 -6.21
CA LYS A 38 12.32 -5.22 -6.38
C LYS A 38 11.50 -4.31 -5.46
N LEU A 39 10.22 -4.63 -5.23
CA LEU A 39 9.40 -3.93 -4.23
C LEU A 39 10.04 -3.99 -2.84
N TRP A 40 10.46 -5.19 -2.42
CA TRP A 40 11.08 -5.38 -1.11
C TRP A 40 12.47 -4.77 -1.02
N GLU A 41 13.27 -4.84 -2.07
CA GLU A 41 14.57 -4.15 -2.15
C GLU A 41 14.41 -2.65 -1.88
N ASN A 42 13.47 -2.01 -2.58
CA ASN A 42 13.19 -0.58 -2.40
C ASN A 42 12.65 -0.26 -1.02
N ALA A 43 11.67 -1.05 -0.53
CA ALA A 43 11.08 -0.85 0.78
C ALA A 43 12.13 -1.00 1.90
N ASN A 44 12.99 -2.02 1.83
CA ASN A 44 14.03 -2.27 2.81
C ASN A 44 15.10 -1.16 2.78
N ALA A 45 15.51 -0.71 1.59
CA ALA A 45 16.45 0.40 1.46
C ALA A 45 15.90 1.68 2.11
N LEU A 46 14.64 2.02 1.85
CA LEU A 46 13.98 3.20 2.43
C LEU A 46 13.84 3.07 3.95
N GLN A 47 13.32 1.95 4.44
CA GLN A 47 13.12 1.70 5.86
C GLN A 47 14.45 1.71 6.63
N LYS A 48 15.51 1.13 6.06
CA LYS A 48 16.85 1.18 6.63
C LYS A 48 17.35 2.61 6.72
N GLY A 49 17.27 3.38 5.62
CA GLY A 49 17.72 4.77 5.60
C GLY A 49 16.99 5.65 6.62
N PHE A 50 15.68 5.49 6.78
CA PHE A 50 14.93 6.23 7.80
C PHE A 50 15.29 5.83 9.23
N ARG A 51 15.54 4.55 9.49
CA ARG A 51 16.01 4.10 10.82
C ARG A 51 17.40 4.67 11.12
N GLU A 52 18.30 4.67 10.14
CA GLU A 52 19.65 5.26 10.27
C GLU A 52 19.59 6.77 10.50
N ALA A 53 18.63 7.47 9.89
CA ALA A 53 18.37 8.88 10.13
C ALA A 53 17.64 9.18 11.46
N GLY A 54 17.32 8.16 12.26
CA GLY A 54 16.71 8.32 13.59
C GLY A 54 15.19 8.42 13.62
N PHE A 55 14.49 8.11 12.52
CA PHE A 55 13.02 8.13 12.49
C PHE A 55 12.41 6.88 13.16
N ASP A 56 11.30 7.08 13.87
CA ASP A 56 10.50 6.00 14.46
C ASP A 56 9.56 5.42 13.39
N LEU A 57 9.81 4.18 12.96
CA LEU A 57 8.94 3.46 12.02
C LEU A 57 8.02 2.44 12.72
N GLY A 58 8.07 2.34 14.04
CA GLY A 58 7.45 1.24 14.78
C GLY A 58 7.91 -0.14 14.28
N LYS A 59 7.02 -1.13 14.43
CA LYS A 59 7.19 -2.50 13.95
C LYS A 59 6.37 -2.68 12.66
N THR A 60 7.02 -2.51 11.51
CA THR A 60 6.42 -2.81 10.20
C THR A 60 7.03 -4.09 9.65
N GLU A 61 6.16 -5.00 9.21
CA GLU A 61 6.51 -6.26 8.52
C GLU A 61 5.99 -6.26 7.07
N SER A 62 5.66 -5.07 6.56
CA SER A 62 5.06 -4.85 5.26
C SER A 62 5.92 -3.89 4.43
N PRO A 63 5.75 -3.83 3.09
CA PRO A 63 6.43 -2.83 2.27
C PRO A 63 5.93 -1.40 2.52
N VAL A 64 4.92 -1.21 3.37
CA VAL A 64 4.47 0.12 3.82
C VAL A 64 5.45 0.63 4.88
N THR A 65 5.88 1.88 4.72
CA THR A 65 6.84 2.55 5.61
C THR A 65 6.15 3.64 6.43
N PRO A 66 5.56 3.32 7.59
CA PRO A 66 4.96 4.32 8.46
C PRO A 66 6.07 5.11 9.17
N VAL A 67 5.98 6.44 9.18
CA VAL A 67 6.90 7.32 9.92
C VAL A 67 6.11 8.03 11.02
N PHE A 68 6.45 7.74 12.28
CA PHE A 68 5.77 8.30 13.44
C PHE A 68 6.45 9.61 13.87
N PHE A 69 5.68 10.69 13.85
CA PHE A 69 6.10 11.98 14.39
C PHE A 69 5.45 12.20 15.75
N LYS A 70 6.28 12.37 16.78
CA LYS A 70 5.84 12.71 18.14
C LYS A 70 6.03 14.22 18.33
N SER A 71 4.99 15.00 18.06
CA SER A 71 4.96 16.45 18.27
C SER A 71 3.75 16.88 19.10
N GLY A 72 3.85 18.03 19.76
CA GLY A 72 2.73 18.62 20.49
C GLY A 72 1.61 19.08 19.55
N LEU A 73 0.37 19.13 20.06
CA LEU A 73 -0.83 19.44 19.28
C LEU A 73 -0.68 20.69 18.39
N ALA A 74 -0.06 21.75 18.92
CA ALA A 74 0.16 23.00 18.19
C ALA A 74 1.08 22.85 16.97
N GLN A 75 2.20 22.11 17.12
CA GLN A 75 3.15 21.84 16.04
C GLN A 75 2.54 20.88 15.01
N THR A 76 1.82 19.85 15.48
CA THR A 76 1.11 18.90 14.60
C THR A 76 0.05 19.61 13.76
N THR A 77 -0.70 20.55 14.34
CA THR A 77 -1.75 21.31 13.63
C THR A 77 -1.15 22.18 12.52
N GLN A 78 0.04 22.75 12.73
CA GLN A 78 0.74 23.52 11.71
C GLN A 78 1.24 22.62 10.56
N LEU A 79 1.77 21.43 10.88
CA LEU A 79 2.28 20.48 9.88
C LEU A 79 1.18 19.88 8.99
N ILE A 80 -0.01 19.60 9.54
CA ILE A 80 -1.12 19.01 8.77
C ILE A 80 -1.82 20.06 7.90
N LYS A 81 -1.76 21.35 8.26
CA LYS A 81 -2.42 22.42 7.51
C LYS A 81 -1.79 22.66 6.12
N ASP A 82 -0.53 22.29 5.94
CA ASP A 82 0.22 22.41 4.68
C ASP A 82 0.16 21.14 3.80
N LEU A 83 -0.61 20.12 4.20
CA LEU A 83 -0.94 18.91 3.43
C LEU A 83 -2.34 19.01 2.81
#